data_AF-A0A9D8WNR0-F1
#
_entry.id   AF-A0A9D8WNR0-F1
#
_cell.length_a   1.000
_cell.length_b   1.000
_cell.length_c   1.000
_cell.angle_alpha   90.00
_cell.angle_beta   90.00
_cell.angle_gamma   90.00
#
_symmetry.space_group_name_H-M   'P 1'
#
loop_
_entity.id
_entity.type
_entity.pdbx_description
1 polymer ?
#
loop_
_entity_poly.entity_id
_entity_poly.type
_entity_poly.pdbx_seq_one_letter_code
_entity_poly.pdbx_strand_id
1 'polypeptide(L)' 'NKVKLRIVADEQRYRFDYSFDGVSWQTLTSHDCMLLSTEVAGGFTGVIVGMYATQGRDPGSFADFNYFDCY' A
#
# COMPACT_ATOMS: atom_id res chain seq x y z
N ASN A 1 -18.18 -6.38 -2.07
CA ASN A 1 -17.38 -6.76 -0.89
C ASN A 1 -16.36 -5.67 -0.64
N LYS A 2 -16.17 -5.22 0.60
CA LYS A 2 -15.17 -4.20 0.95
C LYS A 2 -13.90 -4.88 1.47
N VAL A 3 -12.75 -4.30 1.20
CA VAL A 3 -11.46 -4.75 1.73
C VAL A 3 -10.74 -3.54 2.31
N LYS A 4 -10.11 -3.72 3.48
CA LYS A 4 -9.18 -2.74 4.03
C LYS A 4 -7.76 -3.14 3.68
N LEU A 5 -6.98 -2.17 3.23
CA LEU A 5 -5.56 -2.32 2.94
C LEU A 5 -4.79 -1.48 3.95
N ARG A 6 -3.66 -1.99 4.43
CA ARG A 6 -2.79 -1.28 5.37
C ARG A 6 -1.33 -1.52 5.00
N ILE A 7 -0.53 -0.47 5.08
CA ILE A 7 0.92 -0.58 5.08
C ILE A 7 1.39 -0.26 6.50
N VAL A 8 2.15 -1.15 7.11
CA VAL A 8 2.83 -0.90 8.39
C VAL A 8 4.31 -0.81 8.10
N ALA A 9 4.89 0.36 8.32
CA ALA A 9 6.31 0.59 8.17
C ALA A 9 7.00 0.52 9.54
N ASP A 10 8.14 -0.14 9.60
CA ASP A 10 9.14 0.03 10.66
C ASP A 10 10.47 0.51 10.06
N GLU A 11 11.51 0.63 10.90
CA GLU A 11 12.83 1.12 10.49
C GLU A 11 13.45 0.34 9.32
N GLN A 12 13.06 -0.92 9.13
CA GLN A 12 13.67 -1.80 8.14
C GLN A 12 12.70 -2.29 7.08
N ARG A 13 11.40 -2.36 7.37
CA ARG A 13 10.43 -3.07 6.51
C ARG A 13 9.09 -2.37 6.35
N TYR A 14 8.55 -2.48 5.14
CA TYR A 14 7.14 -2.28 4.85
C TYR A 14 6.43 -3.63 4.88
N ARG A 15 5.39 -3.75 5.70
CA ARG A 15 4.45 -4.88 5.68
C ARG A 15 3.15 -4.46 5.03
N PHE A 16 2.68 -5.25 4.08
CA PHE A 16 1.43 -5.03 3.35
C PHE A 16 0.39 -6.01 3.90
N ASP A 17 -0.60 -5.46 4.59
CA ASP A 17 -1.68 -6.22 5.22
C ASP A 17 -3.02 -5.95 4.55
N TYR A 18 -3.94 -6.92 4.64
CA TYR A 18 -5.33 -6.76 4.23
C TYR A 18 -6.30 -7.35 5.27
N SER A 19 -7.54 -6.90 5.22
CA SER A 19 -8.61 -7.35 6.10
C SER A 19 -9.98 -7.26 5.43
N PHE A 20 -10.83 -8.26 5.65
CA PHE A 20 -12.22 -8.29 5.17
C PHE A 20 -13.23 -7.79 6.21
N ASP A 21 -12.91 -7.88 7.49
CA ASP A 21 -13.75 -7.43 8.61
C ASP A 21 -13.26 -6.09 9.23
N GLY A 22 -12.06 -5.65 8.85
CA GLY A 22 -11.38 -4.49 9.39
C GLY A 22 -10.81 -4.67 10.80
N VAL A 23 -10.82 -5.89 11.33
CA VAL A 23 -10.36 -6.25 12.68
C VAL A 23 -9.25 -7.28 12.60
N SER A 24 -9.48 -8.37 11.87
CA SER A 24 -8.54 -9.45 11.64
C SER A 24 -7.67 -9.11 10.43
N TRP A 25 -6.37 -8.94 10.65
CA TRP A 25 -5.42 -8.56 9.62
C TRP A 25 -4.55 -9.74 9.20
N GLN A 26 -4.33 -9.88 7.90
CA GLN A 26 -3.44 -10.87 7.31
C GLN A 26 -2.34 -10.17 6.52
N THR A 27 -1.08 -10.56 6.76
CA THR A 27 0.05 -10.05 5.99
C THR A 27 0.11 -10.76 4.65
N LEU A 28 0.11 -9.98 3.57
CA LEU A 28 0.29 -10.46 2.21
C LEU A 28 1.78 -10.65 1.88
N THR A 29 2.61 -9.66 2.24
CA THR A 29 4.07 -9.67 2.02
C THR A 29 4.77 -8.63 2.90
N SER A 30 6.09 -8.72 3.00
CA SER A 30 6.97 -7.72 3.59
C SER A 30 8.20 -7.48 2.73
N HIS A 31 8.60 -6.22 2.57
CA HIS A 31 9.78 -5.83 1.80
C HIS A 31 10.62 -4.81 2.56
N ASP A 32 11.92 -4.73 2.26
CA ASP A 32 12.83 -3.83 2.96
C ASP A 32 12.61 -2.38 2.53
N CYS A 33 12.53 -1.47 3.52
CA CYS A 33 12.30 -0.04 3.32
C CYS A 33 13.40 0.61 2.46
N MET A 34 14.63 0.09 2.57
CA MET A 34 15.80 0.61 1.85
C MET A 34 15.64 0.56 0.33
N LEU A 35 14.82 -0.34 -0.22
CA LEU A 35 14.58 -0.43 -1.66
C LEU A 35 13.95 0.84 -2.25
N LEU A 36 13.30 1.65 -1.42
CA LEU A 36 12.68 2.91 -1.83
C LEU A 36 13.44 4.13 -1.28
N SER A 37 14.62 3.94 -0.70
CA SER A 37 15.43 5.06 -0.21
C SER A 37 16.10 5.78 -1.38
N THR A 38 16.37 7.07 -1.21
CA THR A 38 17.10 7.87 -2.21
C THR A 38 18.49 7.30 -2.48
N GLU A 39 19.10 6.63 -1.50
CA GLU A 39 20.41 5.96 -1.67
C GLU A 39 20.34 4.77 -2.63
N VAL A 40 19.21 4.06 -2.71
CA VAL A 40 19.07 2.86 -3.55
C VAL A 40 18.35 3.16 -4.86
N ALA A 41 17.25 3.93 -4.83
CA ALA A 41 16.45 4.25 -6.01
C ALA A 41 17.04 5.41 -6.85
N GLY A 42 17.92 6.22 -6.25
CA GLY A 42 18.51 7.41 -6.87
C GLY A 42 17.51 8.57 -7.02
N GLY A 43 18.04 9.80 -7.17
CA GLY A 43 17.23 11.01 -7.33
C GLY A 43 16.94 11.77 -6.02
N PHE A 44 16.10 12.81 -6.11
CA PHE A 44 15.78 13.74 -5.01
C PHE A 44 14.35 13.56 -4.43
N THR A 45 13.62 12.54 -4.87
CA THR A 45 12.24 12.28 -4.42
C THR A 45 12.20 11.24 -3.30
N GLY A 46 11.26 11.40 -2.37
CA GLY A 46 11.00 10.44 -1.29
C GLY A 46 9.90 9.42 -1.63
N VAL A 47 9.57 8.58 -0.64
CA VAL A 47 8.50 7.57 -0.75
C VAL A 47 7.13 8.25 -0.74
N ILE A 48 6.27 7.90 -1.70
CA ILE A 48 4.87 8.32 -1.73
C ILE A 48 3.99 7.09 -1.48
N VAL A 49 3.08 7.21 -0.51
CA VAL A 49 2.04 6.21 -0.24
C VAL A 49 0.70 6.84 -0.59
N GLY A 50 -0.07 6.16 -1.43
CA GLY A 50 -1.38 6.66 -1.86
C GLY A 50 -2.22 5.57 -2.51
N MET A 51 -3.51 5.87 -2.65
CA MET A 51 -4.46 5.02 -3.36
C MET A 51 -4.22 5.14 -4.86
N TYR A 52 -4.19 3.99 -5.54
CA TYR A 52 -3.98 3.94 -6.98
C TYR A 52 -4.98 2.97 -7.60
N ALA A 53 -5.60 3.39 -8.69
CA ALA A 53 -6.49 2.56 -9.49
C ALA A 53 -6.09 2.69 -10.95
N THR A 54 -6.00 1.54 -11.62
CA THR A 54 -5.80 1.46 -13.06
C THR A 54 -6.75 0.43 -13.62
N GLN A 55 -7.27 0.68 -14.80
CA GLN A 55 -8.11 -0.28 -15.50
C GLN A 55 -7.23 -1.41 -16.03
N GLY A 56 -7.56 -2.63 -15.63
CA GLY A 56 -6.92 -3.84 -16.13
C GLY A 56 -7.57 -4.28 -17.43
N ARG A 57 -8.09 -5.51 -17.43
CA ARG A 57 -8.66 -6.15 -18.61
C ARG A 57 -10.13 -5.78 -18.89
N ASP A 58 -10.83 -5.23 -17.90
CA ASP A 58 -12.27 -4.97 -17.98
C ASP A 58 -12.55 -3.45 -18.12
N PRO A 59 -12.97 -2.97 -19.30
CA PRO A 59 -13.22 -1.56 -19.53
C PRO A 59 -14.40 -1.05 -18.70
N GLY A 60 -14.24 0.08 -18.02
CA GLY A 60 -15.30 0.72 -17.25
C GLY A 60 -15.44 0.24 -15.80
N SER A 61 -14.57 -0.66 -15.33
CA SER A 61 -14.47 -0.97 -13.90
C SER A 61 -13.96 0.23 -13.10
N PHE A 62 -14.53 0.47 -11.93
CA PHE A 62 -14.12 1.54 -11.01
C PHE A 62 -13.70 0.97 -9.65
N ALA A 63 -12.78 1.65 -8.99
CA ALA A 63 -12.43 1.41 -7.59
C ALA A 63 -12.94 2.58 -6.75
N ASP A 64 -13.73 2.28 -5.72
CA ASP A 64 -14.24 3.27 -4.76
C ASP A 64 -13.44 3.16 -3.46
N PHE A 65 -12.89 4.28 -3.00
CA PHE A 65 -12.08 4.36 -1.79
C PHE A 65 -12.81 5.21 -0.73
N ASN A 66 -13.30 4.56 0.31
CA ASN A 66 -14.10 5.21 1.34
C ASN A 66 -13.32 6.23 2.20
N TYR A 67 -12.05 5.96 2.51
CA TYR A 67 -11.21 6.82 3.34
C TYR A 67 -9.72 6.44 3.21
N PHE A 68 -8.84 7.35 3.63
CA PHE A 68 -7.40 7.13 3.72
C PHE A 68 -6.87 7.76 5.01
N ASP A 69 -6.35 6.92 5.91
CA ASP A 69 -5.74 7.35 7.17
C ASP A 69 -4.22 7.18 7.09
N CYS A 70 -3.47 8.17 7.57
CA CYS A 70 -2.01 8.14 7.66
C CYS A 70 -1.60 8.72 9.01
N TYR A 71 -0.94 7.90 9.83
CA TYR A 71 -0.52 8.21 11.19
C TYR A 71 0.79 7.50 11.54
#